data_AF-A0A359M4T9-F1
#
_entry.id   AF-A0A359M4T9-F1
#
_cell.length_a   1.000
_cell.length_b   1.000
_cell.length_c   1.000
_cell.angle_alpha   90.00
_cell.angle_beta   90.00
_cell.angle_gamma   90.00
#
_symmetry.space_group_name_H-M   'P 1'
#
loop_
_entity.id
_entity.type
_entity.pdbx_description
1 polymer ?
#
loop_
_entity_poly.entity_id
_entity_poly.type
_entity_poly.pdbx_seq_one_letter_code
_entity_poly.pdbx_strand_id
1 'polypeptide(L)'
;MTRRTVLQSGAALLPLRGQAAAPLPPSTLDFQRLLPKRAPRANIFTLPDYMVWCASMVRTPDGVCHMMFSRWPRALGFDAWATHSEIAYATAPRPEGPYTFRHAALPA
;
A
#
# COMPACT_ATOMS: atom_id res chain seq x y z
N MET A 1 73.82 38.20 11.46
CA MET A 1 73.75 37.09 10.49
C MET A 1 73.19 35.90 11.24
N THR A 2 72.01 35.32 10.99
CA THR A 2 71.21 35.18 9.76
C THR A 2 69.78 34.84 10.18
N ARG A 3 68.79 35.70 9.91
CA ARG A 3 67.37 35.34 10.05
C ARG A 3 67.00 34.42 8.89
N ARG A 4 66.74 33.15 9.18
CA ARG A 4 66.12 32.22 8.22
C ARG A 4 64.61 32.31 8.35
N THR A 5 64.00 32.95 7.36
CA THR A 5 62.58 32.96 7.06
C THR A 5 62.11 31.54 6.76
N VAL A 6 61.12 31.03 7.49
CA VAL A 6 60.37 29.83 7.09
C VAL A 6 59.09 30.31 6.43
N LEU A 7 59.01 30.11 5.11
CA LEU A 7 57.84 30.38 4.29
C LEU A 7 56.81 29.27 4.58
N GLN A 8 55.75 29.61 5.29
CA GLN A 8 54.67 28.68 5.62
C GLN A 8 53.75 28.56 4.40
N SER A 9 53.82 27.44 3.69
CA SER A 9 52.94 27.12 2.56
C SER A 9 51.50 26.99 3.03
N GLY A 10 50.69 28.04 2.82
CA GLY A 10 49.25 27.99 3.06
C GLY A 10 48.55 27.17 1.97
N ALA A 11 48.12 25.96 2.30
CA ALA A 11 47.20 25.20 1.45
C ALA A 11 45.83 25.89 1.48
N ALA A 12 45.41 26.45 0.34
CA ALA A 12 44.08 27.03 0.20
C ALA A 12 43.03 25.90 0.19
N LEU A 13 42.26 25.76 1.27
CA LEU A 13 41.01 25.00 1.24
C LEU A 13 40.01 25.77 0.37
N LEU A 14 39.81 25.31 -0.87
CA LEU A 14 38.63 25.71 -1.64
C LEU A 14 37.38 25.15 -0.93
N PRO A 15 36.38 25.97 -0.60
CA PRO A 15 35.13 25.45 -0.09
C PRO A 15 34.44 24.67 -1.21
N LEU A 16 34.19 23.38 -0.98
CA LEU A 16 33.24 22.60 -1.78
C LEU A 16 31.87 23.26 -1.61
N ARG A 17 31.45 24.05 -2.61
CA ARG A 17 30.06 24.49 -2.71
C ARG A 17 29.21 23.22 -2.88
N GLY A 18 28.54 22.81 -1.81
CA GLY A 18 27.49 21.80 -1.88
C GLY A 18 26.44 22.28 -2.89
N GLN A 19 26.36 21.63 -4.04
CA GLN A 19 25.28 21.86 -4.97
C GLN A 19 24.02 21.30 -4.32
N ALA A 20 23.09 22.19 -3.96
CA ALA A 20 21.75 21.76 -3.58
C ALA A 20 21.16 21.00 -4.78
N ALA A 21 20.66 19.79 -4.55
CA ALA A 21 19.96 19.04 -5.59
C ALA A 21 18.80 19.90 -6.10
N ALA A 22 18.69 20.03 -7.42
CA ALA A 22 17.55 20.71 -8.02
C ALA A 22 16.25 20.01 -7.57
N PRO A 23 15.17 20.76 -7.28
CA PRO A 23 13.90 20.14 -6.94
C PRO A 23 13.46 19.23 -8.09
N LEU A 24 12.95 18.05 -7.73
CA LEU A 24 12.42 17.11 -8.72
C LEU A 24 11.29 17.80 -9.50
N PRO A 25 11.16 17.53 -10.81
CA PRO A 25 10.04 18.04 -11.58
C PRO A 25 8.72 17.54 -10.98
N PRO A 26 7.64 18.34 -11.06
CA PRO A 26 6.33 17.93 -10.58
C PRO A 26 5.89 16.65 -11.29
N SER A 27 5.27 15.73 -10.54
CA SER A 27 4.74 14.50 -11.10
C SER A 27 3.67 14.83 -12.15
N THR A 28 3.82 14.30 -13.36
CA THR A 28 2.84 14.44 -14.46
C THR A 28 1.60 13.55 -14.26
N LEU A 29 1.61 12.70 -13.25
CA LEU A 29 0.57 11.74 -12.95
C LEU A 29 -0.54 12.38 -12.10
N ASP A 30 -1.65 12.74 -12.74
CA ASP A 30 -2.85 13.27 -12.08
C ASP A 30 -3.84 12.13 -11.73
N PHE A 31 -3.72 11.61 -10.51
CA PHE A 31 -4.59 10.54 -10.02
C PHE A 31 -6.07 10.95 -9.91
N GLN A 32 -6.36 12.23 -9.66
CA GLN A 32 -7.75 12.70 -9.55
C GLN A 32 -8.47 12.58 -10.90
N ARG A 33 -7.73 12.79 -11.99
CA ARG A 33 -8.22 12.59 -13.35
C ARG A 33 -8.29 11.12 -13.76
N LEU A 34 -7.35 10.29 -13.29
CA LEU A 34 -7.24 8.88 -13.70
C LEU A 34 -8.15 7.93 -12.93
N LEU A 35 -8.45 8.22 -11.66
CA LEU A 35 -9.29 7.36 -10.84
C LEU A 35 -10.77 7.69 -11.04
N PRO A 36 -11.66 6.68 -11.02
CA PRO A 36 -13.09 6.94 -11.03
C PRO A 36 -13.48 7.72 -9.77
N LYS A 37 -14.36 8.72 -9.91
CA LYS A 37 -14.83 9.54 -8.78
C LYS A 37 -15.48 8.71 -7.66
N ARG A 38 -16.06 7.56 -8.01
CA ARG A 38 -16.70 6.62 -7.08
C ARG A 38 -16.51 5.20 -7.60
N ALA A 39 -16.31 4.25 -6.69
CA ALA A 39 -16.41 2.84 -7.02
C ALA A 39 -17.88 2.47 -7.34
N PRO A 40 -18.16 1.66 -8.38
CA PRO A 40 -19.49 1.12 -8.62
C PRO A 40 -19.97 0.33 -7.40
N ARG A 41 -21.21 0.55 -6.95
CA ARG A 41 -21.74 -0.12 -5.74
C ARG A 41 -21.73 -1.65 -5.86
N ALA A 42 -21.93 -2.17 -7.07
CA ALA A 42 -21.87 -3.60 -7.35
C ALA A 42 -20.48 -4.23 -7.10
N ASN A 43 -19.42 -3.41 -7.06
CA ASN A 43 -18.05 -3.87 -6.85
C ASN A 43 -17.64 -3.82 -5.36
N ILE A 44 -18.50 -3.28 -4.50
CA ILE A 44 -18.23 -3.16 -3.07
C ILE A 44 -18.72 -4.42 -2.37
N PHE A 45 -17.78 -5.23 -1.89
CA PHE A 45 -18.08 -6.38 -1.06
C PHE A 45 -18.15 -5.97 0.41
N THR A 46 -19.22 -6.34 1.10
CA THR A 46 -19.41 -6.06 2.54
C THR A 46 -20.04 -7.25 3.24
N LEU A 47 -19.71 -7.39 4.52
CA LEU A 47 -20.36 -8.29 5.46
C LEU A 47 -20.79 -7.43 6.65
N PRO A 48 -22.11 -7.28 6.95
CA PRO A 48 -22.60 -6.30 7.93
C PRO A 48 -21.92 -6.42 9.30
N ASP A 49 -21.80 -7.64 9.80
CA ASP A 49 -21.31 -7.94 11.15
C ASP A 49 -19.79 -8.05 11.24
N TYR A 50 -19.08 -7.84 10.14
CA TYR A 50 -17.63 -8.00 10.07
C TYR A 50 -16.95 -6.75 9.51
N MET A 51 -15.73 -6.51 9.95
CA MET A 51 -14.76 -5.74 9.17
C MET A 51 -14.09 -6.69 8.18
N VAL A 52 -13.84 -6.22 6.96
CA VAL A 52 -13.26 -7.01 5.87
C VAL A 52 -12.02 -6.28 5.37
N TRP A 53 -10.89 -6.99 5.27
CA TRP A 53 -9.63 -6.41 4.84
C TRP A 53 -8.73 -7.40 4.09
N CYS A 54 -7.65 -6.90 3.50
CA CYS A 54 -6.61 -7.66 2.80
C CYS A 54 -7.16 -8.69 1.79
N ALA A 55 -8.15 -8.27 0.98
CA ALA A 55 -8.70 -9.12 -0.06
C ALA A 55 -7.66 -9.37 -1.17
N SER A 56 -7.45 -10.65 -1.49
CA SER A 56 -6.64 -11.09 -2.63
C SER A 56 -7.44 -12.09 -3.45
N MET A 57 -7.50 -11.89 -4.76
CA MET A 57 -8.26 -12.73 -5.67
C MET A 57 -7.34 -13.43 -6.68
N VAL A 58 -7.64 -14.71 -6.92
CA VAL A 58 -7.12 -15.48 -8.05
C VAL A 58 -8.28 -15.91 -8.94
N ARG A 59 -8.06 -15.92 -10.26
CA ARG A 59 -9.02 -16.47 -11.23
C ARG A 59 -8.54 -17.84 -11.70
N THR A 60 -9.43 -18.81 -11.68
CA THR A 60 -9.16 -20.20 -12.09
C THR A 60 -9.60 -20.46 -13.53
N PRO A 61 -9.14 -21.55 -14.18
CA PRO A 61 -9.46 -21.85 -15.58
C PRO A 61 -10.95 -22.07 -15.88
N ASP A 62 -11.73 -22.46 -14.88
CA ASP A 62 -13.20 -22.55 -14.94
C ASP A 62 -13.89 -21.18 -14.99
N GLY A 63 -13.11 -20.10 -14.88
CA GLY A 63 -13.57 -18.72 -14.97
C GLY A 63 -14.08 -18.13 -13.67
N VAL A 64 -14.02 -18.87 -12.57
CA VAL A 64 -14.44 -18.38 -11.26
C VAL A 64 -13.34 -17.50 -10.66
N CYS A 65 -13.73 -16.39 -10.03
CA CYS A 65 -12.84 -15.56 -9.22
C CYS A 65 -12.95 -16.01 -7.76
N HIS A 66 -11.84 -16.44 -7.18
CA HIS A 66 -11.69 -16.93 -5.82
C HIS A 66 -11.01 -15.85 -4.98
N MET A 67 -11.72 -15.25 -4.03
CA MET A 67 -11.19 -14.21 -3.15
C MET A 67 -11.02 -14.75 -1.73
N MET A 68 -9.80 -14.60 -1.22
CA MET A 68 -9.44 -14.86 0.17
C MET A 68 -9.21 -13.51 0.85
N PHE A 69 -9.73 -13.33 2.05
CA PHE A 69 -9.67 -12.06 2.77
C PHE A 69 -9.66 -12.28 4.28
N SER A 70 -9.16 -11.30 5.02
CA SER A 70 -9.29 -11.28 6.48
C SER A 70 -10.64 -10.68 6.87
N ARG A 71 -11.29 -11.26 7.87
CA ARG A 71 -12.43 -10.61 8.54
C ARG A 71 -12.39 -10.82 10.04
N TRP A 72 -12.96 -9.88 10.80
CA TRP A 72 -13.17 -10.00 12.24
C TRP A 72 -14.49 -9.35 12.66
N PRO A 73 -15.09 -9.76 13.79
CA PRO A 73 -16.37 -9.22 14.23
C PRO A 73 -16.30 -7.70 14.42
N ARG A 74 -17.22 -6.99 13.77
CA ARG A 74 -17.30 -5.52 13.85
C ARG A 74 -17.49 -5.03 15.29
N ALA A 75 -18.21 -5.80 16.11
CA ALA A 75 -18.48 -5.50 17.51
C ALA A 75 -17.20 -5.37 18.37
N LEU A 76 -16.09 -5.98 17.95
CA LEU A 76 -14.81 -5.92 18.67
C LEU A 76 -13.94 -4.71 18.28
N GLY A 77 -14.40 -3.88 17.34
CA GLY A 77 -13.69 -2.68 16.91
C GLY A 77 -12.58 -2.96 15.90
N PHE A 78 -11.85 -1.91 15.50
CA PHE A 78 -10.84 -1.98 14.45
C PHE A 78 -9.63 -2.83 14.87
N ASP A 79 -9.12 -2.63 16.09
CA ASP A 79 -7.87 -3.25 16.57
C ASP A 79 -7.97 -4.78 16.74
N ALA A 80 -9.19 -5.33 16.74
CA ALA A 80 -9.41 -6.78 16.76
C ALA A 80 -8.90 -7.50 15.50
N TRP A 81 -8.49 -6.77 14.46
CA TRP A 81 -7.78 -7.35 13.31
C TRP A 81 -6.54 -8.15 13.73
N ALA A 82 -5.86 -7.75 14.82
CA ALA A 82 -4.63 -8.39 15.26
C ALA A 82 -4.86 -9.73 16.01
N THR A 83 -6.06 -9.95 16.55
CA THR A 83 -6.33 -11.04 17.51
C THR A 83 -7.52 -11.92 17.14
N HIS A 84 -8.46 -11.41 16.36
CA HIS A 84 -9.74 -12.08 16.03
C HIS A 84 -9.98 -12.17 14.51
N SER A 85 -8.93 -11.98 13.71
CA SER A 85 -9.02 -12.19 12.26
C SER A 85 -9.14 -13.67 11.94
N GLU A 86 -10.08 -14.00 11.06
CA GLU A 86 -10.16 -15.29 10.38
C GLU A 86 -9.97 -15.09 8.87
N ILE A 87 -9.41 -16.11 8.21
CA ILE A 87 -9.34 -16.14 6.75
C ILE A 87 -10.71 -16.58 6.23
N ALA A 88 -11.34 -15.74 5.42
CA ALA A 88 -12.63 -15.99 4.81
C ALA A 88 -12.51 -16.12 3.29
N TYR A 89 -13.48 -16.81 2.69
CA TYR A 89 -13.50 -17.13 1.28
C TYR A 89 -14.82 -16.70 0.63
N ALA A 90 -14.71 -16.09 -0.55
CA ALA A 90 -15.82 -15.65 -1.38
C ALA A 90 -15.53 -15.91 -2.86
N THR A 91 -16.59 -15.92 -3.68
CA THR A 91 -16.45 -16.11 -5.14
C THR A 91 -17.24 -15.08 -5.94
N ALA A 92 -16.78 -14.83 -7.16
CA ALA A 92 -17.46 -13.97 -8.12
C ALA A 92 -17.31 -14.49 -9.56
N PRO A 93 -18.20 -14.10 -10.49
CA PRO A 93 -18.03 -14.37 -11.92
C PRO A 93 -17.00 -13.44 -12.60
N ARG A 94 -16.65 -12.32 -11.96
CA ARG A 94 -15.74 -11.29 -12.50
C ARG A 94 -14.75 -10.80 -11.43
N PRO A 95 -13.56 -10.32 -11.81
CA PRO A 95 -12.56 -9.80 -10.87
C PRO A 95 -13.07 -8.71 -9.93
N GLU A 96 -13.92 -7.82 -10.43
CA GLU A 96 -14.52 -6.72 -9.68
C GLU A 96 -15.74 -7.13 -8.83
N GLY A 97 -16.20 -8.38 -8.95
CA GLY A 97 -17.39 -8.87 -8.27
C GLY A 97 -18.66 -8.91 -9.13
N PRO A 98 -19.85 -9.02 -8.51
CA PRO A 98 -20.07 -9.02 -7.07
C PRO A 98 -19.57 -10.32 -6.42
N TYR A 99 -18.93 -10.21 -5.26
CA TYR A 99 -18.48 -11.36 -4.48
C TYR A 99 -19.60 -11.86 -3.57
N THR A 100 -19.73 -13.19 -3.53
CA THR A 100 -20.65 -13.90 -2.63
C THR A 100 -19.82 -14.68 -1.61
N PHE A 101 -20.03 -14.39 -0.33
CA PHE A 101 -19.39 -15.13 0.76
C PHE A 101 -19.73 -16.62 0.70
N ARG A 102 -18.76 -17.47 1.05
CA ARG A 102 -18.93 -18.92 1.07
C ARG A 102 -18.75 -19.48 2.48
N HIS A 103 -17.57 -19.31 3.08
CA HIS A 103 -17.24 -19.83 4.41
C HIS A 103 -15.94 -19.21 4.94
N ALA A 104 -15.66 -19.44 6.22
CA ALA A 104 -14.30 -19.32 6.77
C ALA A 104 -13.43 -20.43 6.19
N ALA A 105 -12.24 -20.08 5.70
CA ALA A 105 -11.33 -21.01 5.02
C ALA A 105 -10.73 -22.06 5.96
N LEU A 106 -10.65 -21.75 7.27
CA LEU A 106 -10.14 -22.64 8.30
C LEU A 106 -11.24 -22.91 9.34
N PRO A 107 -11.27 -24.10 9.94
CA PRO A 107 -12.07 -24.37 11.12
C PRO A 107 -11.73 -23.41 12.27
N ALA A 108 -12.71 -23.11 13.11
CA ALA A 108 -12.54 -22.36 14.34
C ALA A 108 -11.92 -23.21 15.46
#